data_AF-A0A395IKJ3-F1
#
_entry.id   AF-A0A395IKJ3-F1
#
_cell.length_a   1.000
_cell.length_b   1.000
_cell.length_c   1.000
_cell.angle_alpha   90.00
_cell.angle_beta   90.00
_cell.angle_gamma   90.00
#
_symmetry.space_group_name_H-M   'P 1'
#
loop_
_entity.id
_entity.type
_entity.pdbx_description
1 polymer ?
#
loop_
_entity_poly.entity_id
_entity_poly.type
_entity_poly.pdbx_seq_one_letter_code
_entity_poly.pdbx_strand_id
1 'polypeptide(L)'
;MYNPKISKFVNIYITNTDEIRNPGLLDEALQVLPLDRIYGEAEEESQILQAEAESMGDGRKPEWGYQDCVIRALLRWFKRSFFSWVNNPPCGVCMSPTVAQGMTAPTPDEQACGATKKDGVRKMSYCIAFSIEGATDVTRRYVRKSDHALARNKCPEEVMLYIQNEIRGLRRANMNKDERFRLEKEDAREDKELRGYVVASIAQSVVLNLRPDGSSNQQISTPPPRQEDQKLPAEQPGRQSGAQEWANARGEAG
;
A
#
# COMPACT_ATOMS: atom_id res chain seq x y z
N MET A 1 13.65 -31.10 7.34
CA MET A 1 12.21 -31.18 7.69
C MET A 1 11.51 -30.01 7.02
N TYR A 2 10.57 -30.25 6.11
CA TYR A 2 9.91 -29.20 5.34
C TYR A 2 8.89 -28.46 6.22
N ASN A 3 9.07 -27.15 6.42
CA ASN A 3 8.14 -26.36 7.24
C ASN A 3 6.91 -25.99 6.38
N PRO A 4 5.69 -26.45 6.73
CA PRO A 4 4.49 -26.23 5.91
C PRO A 4 4.14 -24.74 5.74
N LYS A 5 4.59 -23.87 6.64
CA LYS A 5 4.41 -22.41 6.52
C LYS A 5 5.26 -21.83 5.40
N ILE A 6 6.48 -22.36 5.19
CA ILE A 6 7.37 -21.98 4.09
C ILE A 6 6.69 -22.31 2.76
N SER A 7 6.20 -23.56 2.61
CA SER A 7 5.49 -24.03 1.42
C SER A 7 4.33 -23.11 1.02
N LYS A 8 3.47 -22.80 2.00
CA LYS A 8 2.28 -22.00 1.78
C LYS A 8 2.63 -20.57 1.35
N PHE A 9 3.64 -19.96 1.97
CA PHE A 9 4.08 -18.61 1.60
C PHE A 9 4.66 -18.58 0.18
N VAL A 10 5.52 -19.55 -0.13
CA VAL A 10 6.14 -19.67 -1.46
C VAL A 10 5.07 -19.87 -2.54
N ASN A 11 4.06 -20.71 -2.27
CA ASN A 11 2.95 -20.89 -3.21
C ASN A 11 2.17 -19.58 -3.46
N ILE A 12 1.82 -18.85 -2.39
CA ILE A 12 1.16 -17.54 -2.52
C ILE A 12 2.02 -16.59 -3.38
N TYR A 13 3.32 -16.54 -3.10
CA TYR A 13 4.24 -15.70 -3.86
C TYR A 13 4.25 -16.06 -5.36
N ILE A 14 4.40 -17.35 -5.68
CA ILE A 14 4.42 -17.83 -7.06
C ILE A 14 3.13 -17.44 -7.76
N THR A 15 1.96 -17.80 -7.22
CA THR A 15 0.65 -17.48 -7.81
C THR A 15 0.49 -16.00 -8.11
N ASN A 16 0.78 -15.12 -7.14
CA ASN A 16 0.67 -13.67 -7.35
C ASN A 16 1.62 -13.18 -8.45
N THR A 17 2.87 -13.67 -8.46
CA THR A 17 3.86 -13.21 -9.45
C THR A 17 3.64 -13.77 -10.85
N ASP A 18 3.04 -14.94 -10.99
CA ASP A 18 2.72 -15.53 -12.29
C ASP A 18 1.51 -14.83 -12.91
N GLU A 19 0.51 -14.48 -12.11
CA GLU A 19 -0.68 -13.72 -12.57
C GLU A 19 -0.30 -12.35 -13.11
N ILE A 20 0.47 -11.55 -12.35
CA ILE A 20 0.85 -10.19 -12.79
C ILE A 20 1.82 -10.17 -13.98
N ARG A 21 2.46 -11.30 -14.29
CA ARG A 21 3.38 -11.45 -15.42
C ARG A 21 2.74 -12.10 -16.63
N ASN A 22 1.48 -12.51 -16.54
CA ASN A 22 0.80 -13.20 -17.63
C ASN A 22 0.57 -12.22 -18.80
N PRO A 23 1.24 -12.41 -19.95
CA PRO A 23 1.14 -11.48 -21.07
C PRO A 23 -0.30 -11.39 -21.61
N GLY A 24 -1.06 -12.48 -21.59
CA GLY A 24 -2.46 -12.46 -22.03
C GLY A 24 -3.33 -11.55 -21.16
N LEU A 25 -3.15 -11.60 -19.83
CA LEU A 25 -3.87 -10.72 -18.91
C LEU A 25 -3.41 -9.26 -19.04
N LEU A 26 -2.14 -9.03 -19.34
CA LEU A 26 -1.62 -7.69 -19.59
C LEU A 26 -2.21 -7.11 -20.88
N ASP A 27 -2.29 -7.90 -21.94
CA ASP A 27 -2.88 -7.48 -23.23
C ASP A 27 -4.37 -7.15 -23.07
N GLU A 28 -5.13 -7.98 -22.35
CA GLU A 28 -6.53 -7.72 -22.02
C GLU A 28 -6.69 -6.42 -21.19
N ALA A 29 -5.82 -6.20 -20.21
CA ALA A 29 -5.84 -4.97 -19.42
C ALA A 29 -5.53 -3.73 -20.28
N LEU A 30 -4.60 -3.83 -21.23
CA LEU A 30 -4.25 -2.73 -22.14
C LEU A 30 -5.38 -2.35 -23.09
N GLN A 31 -6.26 -3.30 -23.47
CA GLN A 31 -7.41 -3.01 -24.33
C GLN A 31 -8.45 -2.10 -23.66
N VAL A 32 -8.57 -2.14 -22.33
CA VAL A 32 -9.54 -1.33 -21.57
C VAL A 32 -8.95 -0.03 -21.03
N LEU A 33 -7.62 0.11 -21.02
CA LEU A 33 -6.91 1.29 -20.54
C LEU A 33 -6.97 2.43 -21.59
N PRO A 34 -7.47 3.63 -21.24
CA PRO A 34 -7.44 4.77 -22.14
C PRO A 34 -6.06 5.43 -22.09
N LEU A 35 -5.06 4.77 -22.69
CA LEU A 35 -3.65 5.18 -22.63
C LEU A 35 -3.44 6.62 -23.10
N ASP A 36 -4.06 7.01 -24.22
CA ASP A 36 -3.93 8.37 -24.77
C ASP A 36 -4.36 9.44 -23.76
N ARG A 37 -5.49 9.20 -23.08
CA ARG A 37 -5.99 10.10 -22.04
C ARG A 37 -5.06 10.14 -20.84
N ILE A 38 -4.59 8.99 -20.37
CA ILE A 38 -3.73 8.89 -19.19
C ILE A 38 -2.40 9.62 -19.45
N TYR A 39 -1.77 9.37 -20.59
CA TYR A 39 -0.51 10.02 -20.95
C TYR A 39 -0.70 11.51 -21.23
N GLY A 40 -1.77 11.93 -21.90
CA GLY A 40 -2.09 13.35 -22.10
C GLY A 40 -2.27 14.09 -20.77
N GLU A 41 -3.07 13.55 -19.84
CA GLU A 41 -3.26 14.14 -18.51
C GLU A 41 -1.95 14.19 -17.70
N ALA A 42 -1.08 13.19 -17.85
CA ALA A 42 0.20 13.12 -17.15
C ALA A 42 1.25 14.09 -17.72
N GLU A 43 1.27 14.28 -19.04
CA GLU A 43 2.14 15.22 -19.72
C GLU A 43 1.82 16.66 -19.31
N GLU A 44 0.54 17.04 -19.37
CA GLU A 44 0.07 18.35 -18.91
C GLU A 44 0.44 18.61 -17.44
N GLU A 45 0.18 17.64 -16.56
CA GLU A 45 0.49 17.75 -15.12
C GLU A 45 2.00 17.87 -14.87
N SER A 46 2.81 17.09 -15.58
CA SER A 46 4.27 17.16 -15.46
C SER A 46 4.84 18.49 -15.96
N GLN A 47 4.27 19.08 -17.01
CA GLN A 47 4.69 20.39 -17.53
C GLN A 47 4.38 21.50 -16.53
N ILE A 48 3.21 21.45 -15.88
CA ILE A 48 2.84 22.41 -14.84
C ILE A 48 3.83 22.34 -13.67
N LEU A 49 4.07 21.16 -13.12
CA LEU A 49 4.99 20.98 -11.99
C LEU A 49 6.42 21.42 -12.31
N GLN A 50 6.87 21.18 -13.55
CA GLN A 50 8.18 21.63 -14.01
C GLN A 50 8.24 23.16 -14.07
N ALA A 51 7.23 23.80 -14.66
CA ALA A 51 7.15 25.26 -14.75
C ALA A 51 7.07 25.92 -13.37
N GLU A 52 6.36 25.32 -12.42
CA GLU A 52 6.29 25.79 -11.03
C GLU A 52 7.66 25.74 -10.34
N ALA A 53 8.40 24.63 -10.49
CA ALA A 53 9.74 24.50 -9.92
C ALA A 53 10.74 25.49 -10.54
N GLU A 54 10.69 25.68 -11.86
CA GLU A 54 11.53 26.66 -12.57
C GLU A 54 11.21 28.11 -12.15
N SER A 55 9.93 28.42 -11.94
CA SER A 55 9.48 29.76 -11.52
C SER A 55 9.97 30.16 -10.13
N MET A 56 10.28 29.19 -9.25
CA MET A 56 10.83 29.45 -7.92
C MET A 56 12.30 29.91 -7.93
N GLY A 57 13.04 29.63 -9.02
CA GLY A 57 14.39 30.15 -9.24
C GLY A 57 15.48 29.65 -8.28
N ASP A 58 15.19 28.70 -7.41
CA ASP A 58 16.13 28.15 -6.41
C ASP A 58 16.72 26.78 -6.82
N GLY A 59 16.45 26.35 -8.06
CA GLY A 59 16.95 25.09 -8.61
C GLY A 59 16.31 23.85 -7.98
N ARG A 60 15.19 24.00 -7.27
CA ARG A 60 14.43 22.85 -6.76
C ARG A 60 13.92 22.00 -7.92
N LYS A 61 13.78 20.70 -7.67
CA LYS A 61 13.13 19.78 -8.61
C LYS A 61 11.60 19.94 -8.54
N PRO A 62 10.86 19.57 -9.59
CA PRO A 62 9.41 19.43 -9.49
C PRO A 62 9.05 18.46 -8.37
N GLU A 63 7.90 18.70 -7.75
CA GLU A 63 7.40 17.87 -6.64
C GLU A 63 7.26 16.41 -7.04
N TRP A 64 6.84 16.15 -8.28
CA TRP A 64 6.64 14.82 -8.85
C TRP A 64 7.29 14.69 -10.22
N GLY A 65 7.79 13.49 -10.53
CA GLY A 65 8.29 13.18 -11.87
C GLY A 65 7.16 12.83 -12.84
N TYR A 66 7.49 12.74 -14.13
CA TYR A 66 6.52 12.33 -15.16
C TYR A 66 5.87 10.96 -14.87
N GLN A 67 6.67 9.97 -14.42
CA GLN A 67 6.15 8.65 -14.08
C GLN A 67 5.14 8.70 -12.91
N ASP A 68 5.35 9.57 -11.93
CA ASP A 68 4.39 9.79 -10.85
C ASP A 68 3.10 10.42 -11.37
N CYS A 69 3.20 11.34 -12.34
CA CYS A 69 2.03 11.93 -13.00
C CYS A 69 1.22 10.88 -13.75
N VAL A 70 1.88 9.94 -14.46
CA VAL A 70 1.22 8.80 -15.11
C VAL A 70 0.48 7.94 -14.09
N ILE A 71 1.12 7.58 -12.97
CA ILE A 71 0.49 6.79 -11.91
C ILE A 71 -0.71 7.54 -11.31
N ARG A 72 -0.58 8.84 -11.06
CA ARG A 72 -1.65 9.66 -10.49
C ARG A 72 -2.84 9.79 -11.46
N ALA A 73 -2.59 9.97 -12.76
CA ALA A 73 -3.62 9.97 -13.80
C ALA A 73 -4.33 8.60 -13.88
N LEU A 74 -3.56 7.51 -13.88
CA LEU A 74 -4.10 6.15 -13.84
C LEU A 74 -4.98 5.91 -12.61
N LEU A 75 -4.54 6.31 -11.41
CA LEU A 75 -5.32 6.20 -10.18
C LEU A 75 -6.60 7.04 -10.21
N ARG A 76 -6.54 8.24 -10.79
CA ARG A 76 -7.72 9.10 -11.00
C ARG A 76 -8.73 8.42 -11.92
N TRP A 77 -8.30 7.94 -13.07
CA TRP A 77 -9.16 7.22 -14.03
C TRP A 77 -9.75 5.96 -13.40
N PHE A 78 -8.93 5.14 -12.74
CA PHE A 78 -9.38 3.90 -12.11
C PHE A 78 -10.50 4.18 -11.11
N LYS A 79 -10.30 5.17 -10.22
CA LYS A 79 -11.24 5.49 -9.15
C LYS A 79 -12.52 6.19 -9.63
N ARG A 80 -12.43 7.00 -10.69
CA ARG A 80 -13.52 7.90 -11.10
C ARG A 80 -14.29 7.42 -12.32
N SER A 81 -13.71 6.55 -13.14
CA SER A 81 -14.29 6.18 -14.44
C SER A 81 -14.35 4.68 -14.67
N PHE A 82 -13.32 3.93 -14.28
CA PHE A 82 -13.28 2.49 -14.53
C PHE A 82 -14.00 1.68 -13.44
N PHE A 83 -13.69 1.96 -12.17
CA PHE A 83 -14.15 1.16 -11.05
C PHE A 83 -15.32 1.83 -10.32
N SER A 84 -16.27 1.00 -9.87
CA SER A 84 -17.38 1.43 -9.02
C SER A 84 -17.32 0.71 -7.68
N TRP A 85 -17.44 1.45 -6.58
CA TRP A 85 -17.62 0.83 -5.27
C TRP A 85 -19.05 0.32 -5.16
N VAL A 86 -19.18 -0.92 -4.72
CA VAL A 86 -20.47 -1.55 -4.46
C VAL A 86 -20.53 -1.90 -2.99
N ASN A 87 -21.43 -1.25 -2.25
CA ASN A 87 -21.74 -1.66 -0.89
C ASN A 87 -22.82 -2.75 -0.91
N ASN A 88 -23.96 -2.43 -1.50
CA ASN A 88 -25.01 -3.39 -1.85
C ASN A 88 -25.26 -3.28 -3.37
N PRO A 89 -25.18 -4.38 -4.14
CA PRO A 89 -25.46 -4.33 -5.58
C PRO A 89 -26.94 -4.00 -5.82
N PRO A 90 -27.30 -3.20 -6.85
CA PRO A 90 -28.69 -2.96 -7.19
C PRO A 90 -29.39 -4.27 -7.60
N CYS A 91 -30.72 -4.33 -7.47
CA CYS A 91 -31.49 -5.51 -7.86
C CYS A 91 -31.34 -5.79 -9.36
N GLY A 92 -30.94 -7.01 -9.75
CA GLY A 92 -30.78 -7.40 -11.16
C GLY A 92 -32.06 -7.41 -12.00
N VAL A 93 -33.24 -7.24 -11.39
CA VAL A 93 -34.54 -7.19 -12.09
C VAL A 93 -35.09 -5.77 -12.14
N CYS A 94 -35.18 -5.08 -10.99
CA CYS A 94 -35.83 -3.77 -10.90
C CYS A 94 -34.85 -2.60 -10.68
N MET A 95 -33.54 -2.86 -10.60
CA MET A 95 -32.47 -1.87 -10.35
C MET A 95 -32.60 -1.05 -9.07
N SER A 96 -33.54 -1.40 -8.19
CA SER A 96 -33.73 -0.72 -6.91
C SER A 96 -32.60 -1.03 -5.93
N PRO A 97 -32.28 -0.11 -5.00
CA PRO A 97 -31.32 -0.37 -3.93
C PRO A 97 -31.67 -1.64 -3.15
N THR A 98 -30.66 -2.44 -2.81
CA THR A 98 -30.84 -3.66 -2.02
C THR A 98 -30.31 -3.48 -0.60
N VAL A 99 -30.78 -4.35 0.31
CA VAL A 99 -30.26 -4.49 1.67
C VAL A 99 -29.59 -5.84 1.80
N ALA A 100 -28.44 -5.89 2.48
CA ALA A 100 -27.72 -7.13 2.69
C ALA A 100 -28.54 -8.09 3.56
N GLN A 101 -28.81 -9.30 3.06
CA GLN A 101 -29.51 -10.35 3.79
C GLN A 101 -28.57 -11.53 4.06
N GLY A 102 -27.78 -11.42 5.13
CA GLY A 102 -26.81 -12.45 5.50
C GLY A 102 -25.71 -12.65 4.46
N MET A 103 -24.98 -13.76 4.58
CA MET A 103 -23.92 -14.12 3.64
C MET A 103 -24.13 -15.55 3.16
N THR A 104 -24.20 -15.72 1.85
CA THR A 104 -24.27 -17.03 1.19
C THR A 104 -22.87 -17.51 0.81
N ALA A 105 -22.70 -18.82 0.65
CA ALA A 105 -21.47 -19.36 0.07
C ALA A 105 -21.40 -18.98 -1.41
N PRO A 106 -20.22 -18.63 -1.96
CA PRO A 106 -20.11 -18.35 -3.38
C PRO A 106 -20.45 -19.62 -4.17
N THR A 107 -21.12 -19.44 -5.30
CA THR A 107 -21.39 -20.48 -6.29
C THR A 107 -20.09 -21.01 -6.89
N PRO A 108 -20.08 -22.19 -7.53
CA PRO A 108 -18.88 -22.71 -8.18
C PRO A 108 -18.26 -21.75 -9.20
N ASP A 109 -19.08 -21.03 -9.97
CA ASP A 109 -18.62 -20.04 -10.95
C ASP A 109 -17.97 -18.82 -10.27
N GLU A 110 -18.56 -18.31 -9.18
CA GLU A 110 -17.97 -17.22 -8.39
C GLU A 110 -16.66 -17.64 -7.72
N GLN A 111 -16.57 -18.90 -7.25
CA GLN A 111 -15.33 -19.45 -6.71
C GLN A 111 -14.24 -19.57 -7.78
N ALA A 112 -14.62 -19.96 -9.00
CA ALA A 112 -13.70 -20.00 -10.14
C ALA A 112 -13.14 -18.61 -10.48
N CYS A 113 -13.91 -17.54 -10.23
CA CYS A 113 -13.47 -16.15 -10.32
C CYS A 113 -12.77 -15.61 -9.06
N GLY A 114 -12.47 -16.46 -8.06
CA GLY A 114 -11.70 -16.09 -6.87
C GLY A 114 -12.50 -15.47 -5.71
N ALA A 115 -13.84 -15.55 -5.73
CA ALA A 115 -14.67 -14.97 -4.67
C ALA A 115 -14.44 -15.67 -3.31
N THR A 116 -14.17 -14.88 -2.26
CA THR A 116 -13.99 -15.38 -0.88
C THR A 116 -14.76 -14.53 0.15
N LYS A 117 -15.30 -15.18 1.19
CA LYS A 117 -16.07 -14.52 2.26
C LYS A 117 -15.16 -13.75 3.22
N LYS A 118 -15.44 -12.47 3.49
CA LYS A 118 -14.70 -11.67 4.48
C LYS A 118 -15.58 -10.66 5.22
N ASP A 119 -15.60 -10.74 6.55
CA ASP A 119 -16.20 -9.72 7.44
C ASP A 119 -15.24 -8.55 7.73
N GLY A 120 -15.83 -7.42 8.16
CA GLY A 120 -15.31 -6.05 8.19
C GLY A 120 -14.12 -5.71 9.11
N VAL A 121 -13.95 -4.39 9.33
CA VAL A 121 -12.76 -3.66 9.83
C VAL A 121 -11.72 -4.52 10.57
N ARG A 122 -10.58 -4.72 9.92
CA ARG A 122 -9.56 -5.68 10.36
C ARG A 122 -8.41 -4.99 11.07
N LYS A 123 -8.15 -5.37 12.32
CA LYS A 123 -6.81 -5.32 12.88
C LYS A 123 -5.91 -6.24 12.05
N MET A 124 -4.64 -5.89 11.89
CA MET A 124 -3.72 -6.56 10.95
C MET A 124 -2.47 -7.05 11.67
N SER A 125 -2.05 -8.30 11.41
CA SER A 125 -0.80 -8.86 11.94
C SER A 125 0.36 -8.78 10.93
N TYR A 126 0.08 -8.97 9.64
CA TYR A 126 1.08 -8.98 8.58
C TYR A 126 0.58 -8.20 7.35
N CYS A 127 1.44 -7.35 6.79
CA CYS A 127 1.35 -6.81 5.43
C CYS A 127 2.61 -7.22 4.69
N ILE A 128 2.47 -8.07 3.68
CA ILE A 128 3.59 -8.53 2.86
C ILE A 128 3.38 -8.01 1.45
N ALA A 129 4.37 -7.31 0.93
CA ALA A 129 4.42 -6.88 -0.46
C ALA A 129 5.11 -7.97 -1.30
N PHE A 130 4.59 -8.21 -2.50
CA PHE A 130 5.16 -9.13 -3.47
C PHE A 130 5.51 -8.37 -4.75
N SER A 131 6.67 -8.67 -5.33
CA SER A 131 7.09 -8.22 -6.65
C SER A 131 7.76 -9.37 -7.41
N ILE A 132 8.02 -9.15 -8.70
CA ILE A 132 8.75 -10.11 -9.53
C ILE A 132 10.20 -10.31 -9.05
N GLU A 133 10.73 -9.39 -8.25
CA GLU A 133 12.09 -9.37 -7.72
C GLU A 133 12.20 -9.88 -6.28
N GLY A 134 11.08 -10.04 -5.56
CA GLY A 134 11.10 -10.50 -4.17
C GLY A 134 9.80 -10.35 -3.40
N ALA A 135 9.89 -10.55 -2.09
CA ALA A 135 8.82 -10.32 -1.14
C ALA A 135 9.37 -9.57 0.08
N THR A 136 8.63 -8.59 0.59
CA THR A 136 9.04 -7.77 1.75
C THR A 136 7.94 -7.65 2.79
N ASP A 137 8.30 -7.80 4.06
CA ASP A 137 7.41 -7.43 5.16
C ASP A 137 7.33 -5.90 5.33
N VAL A 138 6.24 -5.32 4.83
CA VAL A 138 5.94 -3.89 4.91
C VAL A 138 4.98 -3.56 6.05
N THR A 139 4.74 -4.49 6.98
CA THR A 139 3.76 -4.34 8.08
C THR A 139 3.98 -3.04 8.84
N ARG A 140 5.23 -2.69 9.13
CA ARG A 140 5.57 -1.50 9.92
C ARG A 140 5.24 -0.18 9.23
N ARG A 141 5.13 -0.18 7.89
CA ARG A 141 4.69 1.00 7.13
C ARG A 141 3.21 1.30 7.37
N TYR A 142 2.39 0.25 7.53
CA TYR A 142 0.92 0.33 7.58
C TYR A 142 0.32 0.16 8.98
N VAL A 143 0.95 -0.63 9.84
CA VAL A 143 0.50 -0.92 11.21
C VAL A 143 1.44 -0.21 12.18
N ARG A 144 1.18 1.09 12.38
CA ARG A 144 2.02 1.96 13.23
C ARG A 144 1.56 2.02 14.70
N LYS A 145 0.26 1.84 14.95
CA LYS A 145 -0.34 1.87 16.28
C LYS A 145 -0.71 0.47 16.74
N SER A 146 -0.47 0.16 18.00
CA SER A 146 -0.80 -1.13 18.63
C SER A 146 -2.28 -1.48 18.51
N ASP A 147 -3.17 -0.49 18.54
CA ASP A 147 -4.63 -0.70 18.52
C ASP A 147 -5.13 -1.27 17.20
N HIS A 148 -4.34 -1.11 16.13
CA HIS A 148 -4.60 -1.66 14.81
C HIS A 148 -3.83 -2.96 14.53
N ALA A 149 -2.98 -3.39 15.46
CA ALA A 149 -2.15 -4.58 15.31
C ALA A 149 -2.85 -5.83 15.87
N LEU A 150 -2.62 -6.96 15.22
CA LEU A 150 -2.87 -8.30 15.78
C LEU A 150 -1.54 -8.96 16.13
N ALA A 151 -1.59 -9.92 17.06
CA ALA A 151 -0.44 -10.74 17.41
C ALA A 151 0.12 -11.47 16.17
N ARG A 152 1.44 -11.48 16.05
CA ARG A 152 2.19 -12.11 14.95
C ARG A 152 2.57 -13.54 15.31
N ASN A 153 1.57 -14.40 15.41
CA ASN A 153 1.72 -15.80 15.84
C ASN A 153 1.60 -16.83 14.69
N LYS A 154 1.38 -16.37 13.44
CA LYS A 154 1.21 -17.28 12.29
C LYS A 154 2.54 -17.85 11.80
N CYS A 155 3.62 -17.07 11.84
CA CYS A 155 4.96 -17.48 11.43
C CYS A 155 5.98 -16.85 12.40
N PRO A 156 6.96 -17.61 12.93
CA PRO A 156 8.08 -17.02 13.63
C PRO A 156 8.82 -16.01 12.75
N GLU A 157 9.32 -14.92 13.33
CA GLU A 157 9.91 -13.81 12.57
C GLU A 157 11.18 -14.26 11.82
N GLU A 158 11.97 -15.13 12.43
CA GLU A 158 13.17 -15.71 11.83
C GLU A 158 12.85 -16.58 10.61
N VAL A 159 11.74 -17.32 10.66
CA VAL A 159 11.28 -18.15 9.54
C VAL A 159 10.75 -17.25 8.42
N MET A 160 9.99 -16.20 8.76
CA MET A 160 9.52 -15.22 7.77
C MET A 160 10.69 -14.52 7.06
N LEU A 161 11.70 -14.08 7.82
CA LEU A 161 12.91 -13.47 7.28
C LEU A 161 13.67 -14.43 6.37
N TYR A 162 13.81 -15.70 6.78
CA TYR A 162 14.44 -16.73 5.96
C TYR A 162 13.71 -16.90 4.61
N ILE A 163 12.37 -17.02 4.61
CA ILE A 163 11.58 -17.18 3.39
C ILE A 163 11.78 -15.99 2.44
N GLN A 164 11.75 -14.77 2.95
CA GLN A 164 11.93 -13.55 2.14
C GLN A 164 13.33 -13.48 1.52
N ASN A 165 14.35 -13.86 2.28
CA ASN A 165 15.73 -13.91 1.78
C ASN A 165 15.91 -14.99 0.71
N GLU A 166 15.33 -16.18 0.93
CA GLU A 166 15.36 -17.27 -0.03
C GLU A 166 14.69 -16.86 -1.36
N ILE A 167 13.50 -16.25 -1.29
CA ILE A 167 12.78 -15.76 -2.47
C ILE A 167 13.60 -14.71 -3.23
N ARG A 168 14.17 -13.71 -2.52
CA ARG A 168 15.05 -12.71 -3.15
C ARG A 168 16.28 -13.36 -3.78
N GLY A 169 16.91 -14.31 -3.08
CA GLY A 169 18.06 -15.06 -3.58
C GLY A 169 17.75 -15.78 -4.88
N LEU A 170 16.64 -16.53 -4.93
CA LEU A 170 16.21 -17.28 -6.11
C LEU A 170 15.84 -16.36 -7.28
N ARG A 171 15.06 -15.30 -7.03
CA ARG A 171 14.62 -14.37 -8.10
C ARG A 171 15.76 -13.55 -8.68
N ARG A 172 16.77 -13.23 -7.87
CA ARG A 172 17.89 -12.36 -8.27
C ARG A 172 19.16 -13.14 -8.62
N ALA A 173 19.13 -14.49 -8.58
CA ALA A 173 20.28 -15.34 -8.87
C ALA A 173 20.87 -15.12 -10.28
N ASN A 174 19.99 -14.90 -11.27
CA ASN A 174 20.36 -14.73 -12.67
C ASN A 174 20.38 -13.26 -13.13
N MET A 175 20.27 -12.30 -12.22
CA MET A 175 20.35 -10.88 -12.56
C MET A 175 21.80 -10.44 -12.77
N ASN A 176 22.00 -9.44 -13.62
CA ASN A 176 23.31 -8.82 -13.77
C ASN A 176 23.71 -8.07 -12.47
N LYS A 177 25.01 -7.78 -12.33
CA LYS A 177 25.56 -7.19 -11.11
C LYS A 177 25.00 -5.80 -10.82
N ASP A 178 24.82 -4.98 -11.85
CA ASP A 178 24.38 -3.60 -11.69
C ASP A 178 22.93 -3.53 -11.21
N GLU A 179 22.08 -4.36 -11.79
CA GLU A 179 20.66 -4.47 -11.41
C GLU A 179 20.51 -5.05 -10.01
N ARG A 180 21.26 -6.11 -9.70
CA ARG A 180 21.28 -6.68 -8.36
C ARG A 180 21.74 -5.64 -7.33
N PHE A 181 22.78 -4.87 -7.64
CA PHE A 181 23.30 -3.83 -6.75
C PHE A 181 22.30 -2.68 -6.56
N ARG A 182 21.60 -2.27 -7.63
CA ARG A 182 20.50 -1.29 -7.56
C ARG A 182 19.41 -1.74 -6.60
N LEU A 183 18.95 -2.98 -6.74
CA LEU A 183 17.92 -3.57 -5.88
C LEU A 183 18.38 -3.74 -4.42
N GLU A 184 19.63 -4.14 -4.19
CA GLU A 184 20.20 -4.21 -2.83
C GLU A 184 20.25 -2.83 -2.15
N LYS A 185 20.55 -1.77 -2.92
CA LYS A 185 20.51 -0.39 -2.43
C LYS A 185 19.08 0.06 -2.12
N GLU A 186 18.08 -0.40 -2.87
CA GLU A 186 16.66 -0.14 -2.60
C GLU A 186 16.19 -0.85 -1.34
N ASP A 187 16.48 -2.15 -1.21
CA ASP A 187 16.18 -2.95 -0.02
C ASP A 187 16.79 -2.31 1.24
N ALA A 188 18.04 -1.82 1.16
CA ALA A 188 18.70 -1.17 2.28
C ALA A 188 18.05 0.15 2.71
N ARG A 189 17.52 0.93 1.75
CA ARG A 189 16.77 2.16 2.05
C ARG A 189 15.44 1.84 2.73
N GLU A 190 14.72 0.84 2.20
CA GLU A 190 13.47 0.38 2.77
C GLU A 190 13.66 -0.21 4.18
N ASP A 191 14.67 -1.05 4.39
CA ASP A 191 14.98 -1.61 5.72
C ASP A 191 15.30 -0.49 6.73
N LYS A 192 16.04 0.55 6.33
CA LYS A 192 16.30 1.71 7.17
C LYS A 192 15.01 2.46 7.54
N GLU A 193 14.14 2.73 6.56
CA GLU A 193 12.83 3.35 6.79
C GLU A 193 12.00 2.52 7.80
N LEU A 194 11.83 1.23 7.53
CA LEU A 194 10.99 0.33 8.33
C LEU A 194 11.52 0.15 9.75
N ARG A 195 12.84 0.09 9.94
CA ARG A 195 13.47 0.07 11.27
C ARG A 195 13.31 1.41 11.99
N GLY A 196 13.32 2.52 11.26
CA GLY A 196 13.07 3.85 11.80
C GLY A 196 11.74 3.92 12.57
N TYR A 197 10.68 3.28 12.07
CA TYR A 197 9.40 3.20 12.78
C TYR A 197 9.48 2.44 14.10
N VAL A 198 10.28 1.38 14.18
CA VAL A 198 10.49 0.62 15.43
C VAL A 198 11.24 1.47 16.45
N VAL A 199 12.33 2.10 16.02
CA VAL A 199 13.15 2.95 16.87
C VAL A 199 12.32 4.11 17.42
N ALA A 200 11.53 4.78 16.56
CA ALA A 200 10.65 5.86 16.98
C ALA A 200 9.61 5.39 18.01
N SER A 201 8.99 4.23 17.80
CA SER A 201 8.02 3.66 18.75
C SER A 201 8.66 3.33 20.10
N ILE A 202 9.85 2.71 20.10
CA ILE A 202 10.57 2.38 21.33
C ILE A 202 10.96 3.67 22.07
N ALA A 203 11.51 4.66 21.36
CA ALA A 203 11.89 5.94 21.95
C ALA A 203 10.69 6.65 22.60
N GLN A 204 9.54 6.67 21.93
CA GLN A 204 8.31 7.23 22.49
C GLN A 204 7.85 6.49 23.76
N SER A 205 7.86 5.16 23.75
CA SER A 205 7.50 4.37 24.93
C SER A 205 8.44 4.60 26.11
N VAL A 206 9.75 4.69 25.87
CA VAL A 206 10.75 4.99 26.91
C VAL A 206 10.52 6.38 27.48
N VAL A 207 10.31 7.39 26.64
CA VAL A 207 10.03 8.77 27.09
C VAL A 207 8.74 8.86 27.92
N LEU A 208 7.69 8.15 27.53
CA LEU A 208 6.44 8.09 28.30
C LEU A 208 6.63 7.43 29.67
N ASN A 209 7.44 6.38 29.75
CA ASN A 209 7.71 5.65 31.00
C ASN A 209 8.68 6.38 31.93
N LEU A 210 9.44 7.35 31.42
CA LEU A 210 10.41 8.14 32.20
C LEU A 210 9.84 9.45 32.74
N ARG A 211 8.58 9.79 32.47
CA ARG A 211 7.93 10.96 33.10
C ARG A 211 7.55 10.61 34.55
N PRO A 212 8.24 11.16 35.56
CA PRO A 212 7.80 11.06 36.94
C PRO A 212 6.60 12.00 37.10
N ASP A 213 5.63 11.61 37.90
CA ASP A 213 4.60 12.51 38.40
C ASP A 213 5.29 13.71 39.07
N GLY A 214 5.12 14.93 38.55
CA GLY A 214 5.74 16.12 39.14
C GLY A 214 5.90 17.33 38.21
N SER A 215 5.12 18.39 38.51
CA SER A 215 5.20 19.72 37.94
C SER A 215 6.63 20.29 37.84
N SER A 216 7.02 20.83 36.69
CA SER A 216 7.50 22.22 36.54
C SER A 216 7.99 22.51 35.11
N ASN A 217 7.70 23.75 34.72
CA ASN A 217 7.95 24.40 33.45
C ASN A 217 9.45 24.46 33.11
N GLN A 218 9.89 23.95 31.96
CA GLN A 218 11.13 24.37 31.30
C GLN A 218 11.13 24.00 29.81
N GLN A 219 11.26 25.02 28.97
CA GLN A 219 11.39 24.92 27.53
C GLN A 219 12.75 24.30 27.17
N ILE A 220 12.73 23.15 26.49
CA ILE A 220 13.89 22.60 25.79
C ILE A 220 13.64 22.82 24.30
N SER A 221 14.45 23.69 23.69
CA SER A 221 14.48 23.98 22.27
C SER A 221 14.98 22.75 21.49
N THR A 222 14.07 22.15 20.74
CA THR A 222 14.39 21.12 19.74
C THR A 222 14.84 21.79 18.44
N PRO A 223 15.88 21.29 17.75
CA PRO A 223 16.23 21.78 16.42
C PRO A 223 15.10 21.43 15.43
N PRO A 224 14.80 22.31 14.45
CA PRO A 224 13.67 22.08 13.56
C PRO A 224 13.92 20.85 12.67
N PRO A 225 12.91 20.01 12.43
CA PRO A 225 13.01 18.91 11.49
C PRO A 225 13.18 19.47 10.07
N ARG A 226 13.99 18.81 9.24
CA ARG A 226 14.04 19.09 7.79
C ARG A 226 12.68 18.72 7.19
N GLN A 227 12.13 19.61 6.38
CA GLN A 227 10.77 19.54 5.81
C GLN A 227 10.52 18.31 4.92
N GLU A 228 11.54 17.58 4.47
CA GLU A 228 11.38 16.48 3.52
C GLU A 228 10.80 15.18 4.14
N ASP A 229 10.82 15.01 5.46
CA ASP A 229 10.35 13.77 6.12
C ASP A 229 8.98 13.89 6.82
N GLN A 230 8.29 15.02 6.71
CA GLN A 230 6.93 15.18 7.23
C GLN A 230 5.90 14.90 6.13
N LYS A 231 5.59 13.62 5.90
CA LYS A 231 4.23 13.28 5.51
C LYS A 231 3.36 13.51 6.74
N LEU A 232 2.84 14.73 6.88
CA LEU A 232 1.93 15.14 7.94
C LEU A 232 0.85 14.06 8.10
N PRO A 233 0.50 13.66 9.34
CA PRO A 233 -0.70 12.88 9.55
C PRO A 233 -1.83 13.69 8.94
N ALA A 234 -2.60 13.11 8.01
CA ALA A 234 -3.90 13.67 7.70
C ALA A 234 -4.61 13.83 9.06
N GLU A 235 -4.89 15.07 9.47
CA GLU A 235 -5.87 15.32 10.51
C GLU A 235 -7.17 14.74 9.97
N GLN A 236 -7.45 13.48 10.35
CA GLN A 236 -8.73 12.87 10.11
C GLN A 236 -9.61 13.29 11.28
N PRO A 237 -10.61 14.18 11.08
CA PRO A 237 -11.78 14.14 11.93
C PRO A 237 -12.25 12.68 12.01
N GLY A 238 -12.61 12.24 13.22
CA GLY A 238 -12.81 10.84 13.59
C GLY A 238 -13.39 10.00 12.46
N ARG A 239 -12.65 8.96 12.07
CA ARG A 239 -12.86 8.12 10.89
C ARG A 239 -14.30 7.63 10.79
N GLN A 240 -15.18 8.42 10.18
CA GLN A 240 -16.41 7.92 9.59
C GLN A 240 -15.99 6.96 8.48
N SER A 241 -16.74 5.87 8.33
CA SER A 241 -16.47 4.81 7.35
C SER A 241 -15.95 5.40 6.04
N GLY A 242 -14.76 5.00 5.61
CA GLY A 242 -14.18 5.46 4.34
C GLY A 242 -15.10 5.19 3.15
N ALA A 243 -16.11 4.32 3.28
CA ALA A 243 -17.17 4.12 2.29
C ALA A 243 -18.18 5.28 2.24
N GLN A 244 -18.51 5.90 3.37
CA GLN A 244 -19.43 7.03 3.45
C GLN A 244 -18.81 8.29 2.84
N GLU A 245 -17.54 8.53 3.15
CA GLU A 245 -16.76 9.65 2.57
C GLU A 245 -16.58 9.48 1.05
N TRP A 246 -16.45 8.23 0.58
CA TRP A 246 -16.34 7.87 -0.83
C TRP A 246 -17.66 8.04 -1.60
N ALA A 247 -18.80 7.68 -0.99
CA ALA A 247 -20.13 7.91 -1.54
C ALA A 247 -20.50 9.40 -1.58
N ASN A 248 -20.17 10.14 -0.51
CA ASN A 248 -20.42 11.58 -0.41
C ASN A 248 -19.65 12.37 -1.48
N ALA A 249 -18.39 12.00 -1.76
CA ALA A 249 -17.56 12.69 -2.75
C ALA A 249 -18.06 12.57 -4.20
N ARG A 250 -19.01 11.67 -4.48
CA ARG A 250 -19.57 11.44 -5.83
C ARG A 250 -21.07 11.76 -5.94
N GLY A 251 -21.67 12.30 -4.86
CA GLY A 251 -23.10 12.58 -4.83
C GLY A 251 -23.98 11.31 -4.80
N GLU A 252 -23.41 10.17 -4.42
CA GLU A 252 -24.09 8.87 -4.38
C GLU A 252 -24.72 8.59 -3.00
N ALA A 253 -24.62 9.54 -2.07
CA ALA A 253 -25.33 9.53 -0.79
C ALA A 253 -26.74 10.09 -0.98
N GLY A 254 -27.61 9.28 -1.60
CA GLY A 254 -29.04 9.53 -1.74
C GLY A 254 -29.82 8.26 -1.41
#